data_AF-A0A6P0Z1C7-F1
#
_entry.id   AF-A0A6P0Z1C7-F1
#
_cell.length_a   1.000
_cell.length_b   1.000
_cell.length_c   1.000
_cell.angle_alpha   90.00
_cell.angle_beta   90.00
_cell.angle_gamma   90.00
#
_symmetry.space_group_name_H-M   'P 1'
#
loop_
_entity.id
_entity.type
_entity.pdbx_description
1 polymer ?
#
loop_
_entity_poly.entity_id
_entity_poly.type
_entity_poly.pdbx_seq_one_letter_code
_entity_poly.pdbx_strand_id
1 'polypeptide(L)' 'MIIHYRGVNYNESPKSIETKESDVVGHYRGATWKLRQPARTSANHPGARLKYRGNWVE' A
#
# COMPACT_ATOMS: atom_id res chain seq x y z
N MET A 1 10.73 1.54 14.56
CA MET A 1 12.09 0.99 14.38
C MET A 1 12.88 2.00 13.56
N ILE A 2 14.12 2.34 13.92
CA ILE A 2 14.92 3.27 13.10
C ILE A 2 15.82 2.45 12.19
N ILE A 3 15.75 2.71 10.89
CA ILE A 3 16.53 1.99 9.89
C ILE A 3 17.76 2.83 9.56
N HIS A 4 18.95 2.24 9.66
CA HIS A 4 20.22 2.91 9.41
C HIS A 4 20.87 2.32 8.15
N TYR A 5 21.12 3.15 7.13
CA TYR A 5 21.83 2.71 5.93
C TYR A 5 22.81 3.81 5.45
N ARG A 6 24.07 3.43 5.22
CA ARG A 6 25.18 4.33 4.80
C ARG A 6 25.31 5.61 5.63
N GLY A 7 25.12 5.52 6.95
CA GLY A 7 25.24 6.68 7.85
C GLY A 7 24.04 7.63 7.82
N VAL A 8 22.98 7.32 7.09
CA VAL A 8 21.72 8.06 7.08
C VAL A 8 20.67 7.31 7.88
N ASN A 9 19.96 8.03 8.74
CA ASN A 9 18.86 7.52 9.53
C ASN A 9 17.56 7.75 8.78
N TYR A 10 16.85 6.67 8.47
CA TYR A 10 15.53 6.74 7.87
C TYR A 10 14.50 6.71 8.99
N ASN A 11 13.74 7.80 9.12
CA ASN A 11 12.52 7.80 9.90
C ASN A 11 11.45 7.08 9.09
N GLU A 12 11.13 5.85 9.48
CA GLU A 12 9.92 5.22 8.99
C GLU A 12 8.71 5.95 9.60
N SER A 13 7.85 6.50 8.75
CA SER A 13 6.50 6.88 9.15
C SER A 13 5.61 5.66 8.89
N PRO A 14 5.29 4.83 9.90
CA PRO A 14 4.42 3.68 9.68
C PRO A 14 3.06 4.21 9.26
N LYS A 15 2.74 4.07 7.98
CA LYS A 15 1.42 4.39 7.47
C LYS A 15 0.50 3.29 7.96
N SER A 16 -0.23 3.54 9.03
CA SER A 16 -1.31 2.67 9.47
C SER A 16 -2.36 2.65 8.37
N ILE A 17 -2.42 1.56 7.62
CA ILE A 17 -3.46 1.32 6.62
C ILE A 17 -4.54 0.53 7.34
N GLU A 18 -5.75 1.09 7.40
CA GLU A 18 -6.90 0.34 7.88
C GLU A 18 -7.11 -0.87 6.98
N THR A 19 -7.16 -2.05 7.59
CA THR A 19 -7.42 -3.31 6.89
C THR A 19 -8.79 -3.83 7.32
N LYS A 20 -9.53 -4.43 6.39
CA LYS A 20 -10.74 -5.17 6.73
C LYS A 20 -10.36 -6.63 6.90
N GLU A 21 -10.87 -7.25 7.96
CA GLU A 21 -10.79 -8.71 8.07
C GLU A 21 -11.60 -9.33 6.92
N SER A 22 -11.01 -10.34 6.28
CA SER A 22 -11.73 -11.14 5.29
C SER A 22 -12.28 -12.39 5.97
N ASP A 23 -13.53 -12.72 5.69
CA ASP A 23 -14.13 -13.99 6.12
C ASP A 23 -13.45 -15.21 5.46
N VAL A 24 -12.75 -14.99 4.34
CA VAL A 24 -12.00 -16.02 3.63
C VAL A 24 -10.65 -16.24 4.31
N VAL A 25 -10.46 -17.43 4.83
CA VAL A 25 -9.21 -17.87 5.49
C VAL A 25 -8.69 -19.10 4.76
N GLY A 26 -7.44 -19.02 4.27
CA GLY A 26 -6.77 -20.15 3.65
C GLY A 26 -6.05 -21.01 4.68
N HIS A 27 -5.78 -22.28 4.36
CA HIS A 27 -4.85 -23.11 5.13
C HIS A 27 -3.70 -23.52 4.22
N TYR A 28 -2.46 -23.20 4.61
CA TYR A 28 -1.26 -23.59 3.88
C TYR A 28 -0.28 -24.28 4.83
N ARG A 29 0.10 -25.53 4.53
CA ARG A 29 0.99 -26.37 5.37
C ARG A 29 0.57 -26.44 6.85
N GLY A 30 -0.74 -26.52 7.10
CA GLY A 30 -1.30 -26.59 8.45
C GLY A 30 -1.37 -25.23 9.18
N ALA A 31 -0.86 -24.16 8.58
CA ALA A 31 -1.00 -22.80 9.12
C ALA A 31 -2.20 -22.08 8.50
N THR A 32 -2.93 -21.36 9.33
CA THR A 32 -4.04 -20.48 8.93
C THR A 32 -3.46 -19.24 8.23
N TRP A 33 -3.65 -19.15 6.91
CA TRP A 33 -3.30 -18.01 6.09
C TRP A 33 -4.43 -16.98 6.12
N LYS A 34 -4.23 -15.87 6.84
CA LYS A 34 -5.19 -14.74 6.86
C LYS A 34 -4.88 -13.77 5.73
N LEU A 35 -5.85 -13.55 4.83
CA LEU A 35 -5.73 -12.58 3.75
C LEU A 35 -6.24 -11.21 4.24
N ARG A 36 -5.36 -10.34 4.76
CA ARG A 36 -5.77 -8.98 5.12
C ARG A 36 -5.82 -8.10 3.88
N GLN A 37 -7.02 -7.81 3.39
CA GLN A 37 -7.18 -6.85 2.31
C GLN A 37 -7.18 -5.43 2.91
N PRO A 38 -6.40 -4.49 2.36
CA PRO A 38 -6.50 -3.08 2.76
C PRO A 38 -7.94 -2.63 2.53
N ALA A 39 -8.50 -1.90 3.50
CA ALA A 39 -9.80 -1.28 3.32
C ALA A 39 -9.68 -0.41 2.08
N ARG A 40 -10.41 -0.76 1.02
CA ARG A 40 -10.47 0.03 -0.21
C ARG A 40 -11.08 1.38 0.14
N THR A 41 -10.25 2.31 0.60
CA THR A 41 -10.51 3.71 0.37
C THR A 41 -10.48 3.82 -1.14
N SER A 42 -11.60 4.23 -1.74
CA SER A 42 -11.56 4.83 -3.05
C SER A 42 -10.63 6.02 -2.91
N ALA A 43 -9.33 5.80 -3.08
CA ALA A 43 -8.41 6.87 -3.30
C ALA A 43 -8.97 7.51 -4.57
N ASN A 44 -9.62 8.66 -4.40
CA ASN A 44 -9.74 9.62 -5.47
C ASN A 44 -8.30 9.92 -5.83
N HIS A 45 -7.69 9.09 -6.67
CA HIS A 45 -6.51 9.47 -7.37
C HIS A 45 -6.94 10.73 -8.10
N PRO A 46 -6.42 11.92 -7.74
CA PRO A 46 -6.68 13.08 -8.57
C PRO A 46 -6.25 12.64 -9.96
N GLY A 47 -7.16 12.71 -10.93
CA GLY A 47 -6.87 12.31 -12.30
C GLY A 47 -5.60 13.05 -12.69
N ALA A 48 -4.47 12.34 -12.70
CA ALA A 48 -3.20 12.98 -12.95
C ALA A 48 -3.31 13.47 -14.38
N ARG A 49 -3.29 14.78 -14.59
CA ARG A 49 -3.33 15.34 -15.94
C ARG A 49 -1.97 15.02 -16.56
N LEU A 50 -1.87 13.86 -17.19
CA LEU A 50 -0.65 13.39 -17.81
C LEU A 50 -0.45 14.12 -19.14
N LYS A 51 0.80 14.49 -19.43
CA LYS A 51 1.19 15.00 -20.75
C LYS A 51 1.80 13.87 -21.57
N TYR A 52 1.36 13.72 -22.81
CA TYR A 52 2.05 12.85 -23.77
C TYR A 52 2.98 13.70 -24.63
N ARG A 53 4.30 13.40 -24.61
CA ARG A 53 5.32 14.13 -25.38
C ARG A 53 5.29 15.65 -25.20
N GLY A 54 4.94 16.12 -24.00
CA GLY A 54 4.84 17.55 -23.70
C GLY A 54 3.48 18.20 -23.98
N ASN A 55 2.57 17.50 -24.68
CA ASN A 55 1.23 17.99 -24.98
C ASN A 55 0.19 17.42 -24.01
N TRP A 56 -0.83 18.22 -23.71
CA TRP A 56 -2.01 17.76 -23.00
C TRP A 56 -2.81 16.82 -23.91
N VAL A 57 -3.28 15.71 -23.36
CA VAL A 57 -4.24 14.81 -24.03
C VAL A 57 -5.59 15.08 -23.37
N GLU A 58 -6.59 15.47 -24.17
CA GLU A 58 -8.00 15.59 -23.77
C GLU A 58 -8.73 14.26 -23.96
#